data_AF-A0A845G693-F1
#
_entry.id   AF-A0A845G693-F1
#
_cell.length_a   1.000
_cell.length_b   1.000
_cell.length_c   1.000
_cell.angle_alpha   90.00
_cell.angle_beta   90.00
_cell.angle_gamma   90.00
#
_symmetry.space_group_name_H-M   'P 1'
#
loop_
_entity.id
_entity.type
_entity.pdbx_description
1 polymer ?
#
loop_
_entity_poly.entity_id
_entity_poly.type
_entity_poly.pdbx_seq_one_letter_code
_entity_poly.pdbx_strand_id
1 'polypeptide(L)' 'MRLNKLIAKTAGIADGTQVRVIAQPGKIIVETIDRKPTLDEMLASFDKERHGGEAMAFAPVGKEAL' A
#
# COMPACT_ATOMS: atom_id res chain seq x y z
N MET A 1 -3.67 15.16 -13.23
CA MET A 1 -2.37 15.13 -13.95
C MET A 1 -2.21 13.74 -14.54
N ARG A 2 -1.81 13.62 -15.81
CA ARG A 2 -1.43 12.34 -16.42
C ARG A 2 0.05 12.40 -16.72
N LEU A 3 0.81 11.42 -16.26
CA LEU A 3 2.22 11.28 -16.61
C LEU A 3 2.31 10.36 -17.82
N ASN A 4 3.04 10.77 -18.85
CA ASN A 4 3.23 9.88 -19.99
C ASN A 4 4.06 8.65 -19.56
N LYS A 5 3.89 7.54 -20.27
CA LYS A 5 4.53 6.26 -19.90
C LYS A 5 6.06 6.36 -19.90
N LEU A 6 6.63 7.15 -20.82
CA LEU A 6 8.08 7.33 -20.94
C LEU A 6 8.66 8.08 -19.74
N ILE A 7 8.08 9.22 -19.37
CA ILE A 7 8.52 10.03 -18.23
C ILE A 7 8.31 9.25 -16.93
N ALA A 8 7.19 8.54 -16.77
CA ALA A 8 6.97 7.69 -15.60
C ALA A 8 8.08 6.65 -15.45
N LYS A 9 8.43 5.95 -16.53
CA LYS A 9 9.52 4.98 -16.56
C LYS A 9 10.87 5.62 -16.25
N THR A 10 11.19 6.76 -16.87
CA THR A 10 12.45 7.48 -16.64
C THR A 10 12.56 8.00 -15.21
N ALA A 11 11.44 8.40 -14.60
CA ALA A 11 11.37 8.86 -13.22
C ALA A 11 11.28 7.72 -12.18
N GLY A 12 11.23 6.46 -12.61
CA GLY A 12 11.09 5.30 -11.71
C GLY A 12 9.73 5.25 -10.99
N ILE A 13 8.69 5.82 -11.57
CA ILE A 13 7.34 5.87 -11.01
C ILE A 13 6.47 4.82 -11.72
N ALA A 14 5.85 3.94 -10.93
CA ALA A 14 4.88 2.96 -11.36
C ALA A 14 3.56 3.13 -10.60
N ASP A 15 2.55 2.34 -10.96
CA ASP A 15 1.29 2.32 -10.24
C ASP A 15 1.52 1.89 -8.78
N GLY A 16 1.00 2.68 -7.83
CA GLY A 16 1.20 2.45 -6.40
C GLY A 16 2.53 2.99 -5.83
N THR A 17 3.43 3.54 -6.65
CA THR A 17 4.64 4.21 -6.14
C THR A 17 4.26 5.42 -5.30
N GLN A 18 4.68 5.46 -4.04
CA GLN A 18 4.51 6.64 -3.19
C GLN A 18 5.46 7.74 -3.64
N VAL A 19 4.93 8.96 -3.76
CA VAL A 19 5.68 10.14 -4.16
C VAL A 19 5.42 11.31 -3.21
N ARG A 20 6.42 12.16 -3.03
CA ARG A 20 6.28 13.49 -2.45
C ARG A 20 6.09 14.50 -3.57
N VAL A 21 5.07 15.35 -3.45
CA VAL A 21 4.78 16.41 -4.41
C VAL A 21 5.01 17.76 -3.74
N ILE A 22 5.84 18.60 -4.35
CA ILE A 22 6.13 19.96 -3.88
C ILE A 22 5.72 20.94 -4.97
N ALA A 23 4.78 21.82 -4.65
CA ALA A 23 4.34 22.89 -5.53
C ALA A 23 5.14 24.17 -5.25
N GLN A 24 5.77 24.73 -6.28
CA GLN A 24 6.47 26.00 -6.24
C GLN A 24 5.97 26.91 -7.37
N PRO A 25 6.11 28.24 -7.27
CA PRO A 25 5.80 29.12 -8.39
C PRO A 25 6.58 28.69 -9.64
N GLY A 26 5.85 28.38 -10.72
CA GLY A 26 6.41 27.99 -12.00
C GLY A 26 6.88 26.53 -12.13
N LYS A 27 6.82 25.69 -11.08
CA LYS A 27 7.18 24.26 -11.19
C LYS A 27 6.55 23.37 -10.12
N ILE A 28 6.37 22.10 -10.48
CA ILE A 28 5.99 21.02 -9.56
C ILE A 28 7.15 20.04 -9.53
N ILE A 29 7.61 19.69 -8.32
CA ILE A 29 8.65 18.68 -8.11
C ILE A 29 7.96 17.42 -7.59
N VAL A 30 8.26 16.29 -8.22
CA VAL A 30 7.75 14.96 -7.83
C VAL A 30 8.96 14.08 -7.53
N GLU A 31 9.04 13.60 -6.30
CA GLU A 31 10.15 12.75 -5.82
C GLU A 31 9.59 11.43 -5.35
N THR A 32 10.22 10.31 -5.75
CA THR A 32 9.91 9.01 -5.17
C THR A 32 10.33 8.98 -3.72
N ILE A 33 9.52 8.35 -2.87
CA ILE A 33 9.88 8.12 -1.47
C ILE A 33 9.99 6.62 -1.24
N ASP A 34 11.11 6.19 -0.68
CA ASP A 34 11.22 4.85 -0.09
C ASP A 34 10.61 4.91 1.30
N ARG A 35 9.28 4.87 1.36
CA ARG A 35 8.54 4.77 2.61
C ARG A 35 8.05 3.34 2.77
N LYS A 36 8.66 2.64 3.72
CA LYS A 36 8.09 1.42 4.28
C LYS A 36 6.95 1.82 5.23
N PRO A 37 5.74 1.24 5.08
CA PRO A 37 4.67 1.50 6.02
C PRO A 37 5.10 1.06 7.42
N THR A 38 4.66 1.80 8.44
CA THR A 38 4.86 1.38 9.83
C THR A 38 3.95 0.19 10.17
N LEU A 39 4.24 -0.51 11.27
CA LEU A 39 3.39 -1.59 11.75
C LEU A 39 1.94 -1.09 11.99
N ASP A 40 1.78 0.08 12.60
CA ASP A 40 0.46 0.66 12.88
C ASP A 40 -0.32 0.93 11.59
N GLU A 41 0.35 1.41 10.54
CA GLU A 41 -0.26 1.65 9.23
C GLU A 41 -0.62 0.36 8.50
N MET A 42 0.21 -0.66 8.65
CA MET A 42 -0.08 -2.00 8.12
C MET A 42 -1.31 -2.61 8.81
N LEU A 43 -1.42 -2.47 10.13
CA LEU A 43 -2.58 -2.95 10.89
C LEU A 43 -3.84 -2.17 10.55
N ALA A 44 -3.75 -0.85 10.39
CA ALA A 44 -4.89 -0.02 9.99
C ALA A 44 -5.41 -0.32 8.58
N SER A 45 -4.54 -0.80 7.67
CA SER A 45 -4.92 -1.22 6.32
C SER A 45 -5.33 -2.69 6.19
N PHE A 46 -5.31 -3.44 7.31
CA PHE A 46 -5.69 -4.84 7.34
C PHE A 46 -7.21 -5.01 7.20
N ASP A 47 -7.64 -5.38 6.00
CA ASP A 47 -8.98 -5.89 5.72
C ASP A 47 -9.07 -7.40 6.02
N LYS A 48 -9.89 -7.79 7.00
CA LYS A 48 -10.08 -9.19 7.41
C LYS A 48 -10.68 -10.06 6.30
N GLU A 49 -11.56 -9.53 5.45
CA GLU A 49 -12.20 -10.30 4.38
C GLU A 49 -11.23 -10.53 3.21
N ARG A 50 -10.32 -9.58 2.96
CA ARG A 50 -9.32 -9.67 1.89
C ARG A 50 -8.02 -10.35 2.31
N HIS A 51 -7.63 -10.21 3.57
CA HIS A 51 -6.33 -10.66 4.09
C HIS A 51 -6.46 -11.76 5.15
N GLY A 52 -7.66 -12.11 5.58
CA GLY A 52 -7.91 -13.19 6.52
C GLY A 52 -7.78 -14.57 5.88
N GLY A 53 -6.57 -15.09 5.85
CA GLY A 53 -6.24 -16.52 5.75
C GLY A 53 -4.91 -16.75 6.50
N GLU A 54 -4.58 -17.89 7.10
CA GLU A 54 -5.18 -19.21 7.17
C GLU A 54 -6.33 -19.29 8.20
N ALA A 55 -7.54 -19.56 7.73
CA ALA A 55 -8.52 -20.18 8.62
C ALA A 55 -8.07 -21.64 8.81
N MET A 56 -7.45 -21.97 9.94
CA MET A 56 -7.37 -23.36 10.37
C MET A 56 -8.79 -23.82 10.68
N ALA A 57 -9.54 -24.18 9.64
CA ALA A 57 -10.83 -24.83 9.76
C ALA A 57 -10.56 -26.24 10.30
N PHE A 58 -10.46 -26.38 11.62
CA PHE A 58 -10.44 -27.68 12.28
C PHE A 58 -11.82 -27.97 12.84
N ALA A 59 -12.24 -29.24 12.77
CA ALA A 59 -13.46 -29.67 13.43
C ALA A 59 -13.26 -29.57 14.95
N PRO A 60 -14.22 -29.01 15.72
CA PRO A 60 -14.13 -28.97 17.17
C PRO A 60 -13.84 -30.38 17.72
N VAL A 61 -12.70 -30.56 18.38
CA VAL A 61 -12.31 -31.86 18.95
C VAL A 61 -12.86 -32.02 20.37
N GLY A 62 -13.74 -31.12 20.81
CA GLY A 62 -14.25 -31.05 22.17
C GLY A 62 -15.34 -29.99 22.37
N LYS A 63 -15.45 -29.49 23.61
CA LYS A 63 -16.55 -28.65 24.11
C LYS A 63 -16.28 -27.15 24.03
N GLU A 64 -15.59 -26.70 22.98
CA GLU A 64 -15.26 -25.29 22.79
C GLU A 64 -16.50 -24.57 22.26
N ALA A 65 -17.09 -23.69 23.07
CA ALA A 65 -18.27 -22.92 22.71
C ALA A 65 -17.89 -21.73 21.83
N LEU A 66 -18.70 -21.48 20.80
CA LEU A 66 -18.64 -20.35 19.86
C LEU A 66 -18.67 -18.98 20.56
#